data_AF-A0A0S7XNU3-F1
#
_entry.id   AF-A0A0S7XNU3-F1
#
_cell.length_a   1.000
_cell.length_b   1.000
_cell.length_c   1.000
_cell.angle_alpha   90.00
_cell.angle_beta   90.00
_cell.angle_gamma   90.00
#
_symmetry.space_group_name_H-M   'P 1'
#
loop_
_entity.id
_entity.type
_entity.pdbx_description
1 polymer ?
#
loop_
_entity_poly.entity_id
_entity_poly.type
_entity_poly.pdbx_seq_one_letter_code
_entity_poly.pdbx_strand_id
1 'polypeptide(L)'
;MGLRNFGEINMEQLKHPISLLLSLISNPFIAVGWILILVSLFLYYLIISRIKLSYAFLAPRSLAYILVILFSWIFLKEIITIKAFWGVIIILLGIYLIS
;
A
#
# COMPACT_ATOMS: atom_id res chain seq x y z
N MET A 1 6.54 14.32 -0.16
CA MET A 1 7.51 13.26 -0.51
C MET A 1 6.73 12.06 -1.01
N GLY A 2 7.14 11.45 -2.12
CA GLY A 2 6.35 10.44 -2.87
C GLY A 2 5.83 10.99 -4.21
N LEU A 3 4.93 10.25 -4.88
CA LEU A 3 4.43 10.56 -6.23
C LEU A 3 3.76 11.95 -6.36
N ARG A 4 3.29 12.56 -5.26
CA ARG A 4 2.81 13.95 -5.25
C ARG A 4 3.85 14.98 -5.70
N ASN A 5 5.15 14.68 -5.57
CA ASN A 5 6.23 15.56 -6.02
C ASN A 5 6.67 15.28 -7.48
N PHE A 6 6.20 14.20 -8.10
CA PHE A 6 6.58 13.84 -9.47
C PHE A 6 5.84 14.65 -10.55
N GLY A 7 4.85 15.46 -10.16
CA GLY A 7 4.07 16.28 -11.10
C GLY A 7 3.12 15.44 -11.96
N GLU A 8 2.22 16.12 -12.69
CA GLU A 8 1.31 15.45 -13.62
C GLU A 8 2.10 14.70 -14.70
N ILE A 9 1.78 13.42 -14.88
CA ILE A 9 2.33 12.61 -15.96
C ILE A 9 1.71 13.12 -17.26
N ASN A 10 2.49 13.87 -18.04
CA ASN A 10 2.06 14.41 -19.32
C ASN A 10 1.92 13.30 -20.37
N MET A 11 1.04 13.52 -21.34
CA MET A 11 0.78 12.61 -22.49
C MET A 11 2.05 12.27 -23.30
N GLU A 12 3.08 13.12 -23.26
CA GLU A 12 4.37 12.84 -23.92
C GLU A 12 5.21 11.81 -23.17
N GLN A 13 5.15 11.77 -21.83
CA GLN A 13 5.91 10.79 -21.03
C GLN A 13 5.32 9.39 -21.19
N LEU A 14 4.01 9.28 -21.41
CA LEU A 14 3.32 8.01 -21.70
C LEU A 14 3.78 7.36 -23.03
N LYS A 15 4.34 8.14 -23.96
CA LYS A 15 4.88 7.60 -25.23
C LYS A 15 6.21 6.86 -25.04
N HIS A 16 6.91 7.09 -23.93
CA HIS A 16 8.19 6.45 -23.61
C HIS A 16 8.15 5.72 -22.26
N PRO A 17 7.39 4.62 -22.14
CA PRO A 17 7.07 3.98 -20.86
C PRO A 17 8.32 3.45 -20.12
N ILE A 18 9.33 3.00 -20.86
CA ILE A 18 10.58 2.48 -20.29
C ILE A 18 11.37 3.59 -19.60
N SER A 19 11.48 4.76 -20.22
CA SER A 19 12.19 5.91 -19.64
C SER A 19 11.50 6.43 -18.38
N LEU A 20 10.17 6.39 -18.37
CA LEU A 20 9.33 6.78 -17.24
C LEU A 20 9.55 5.81 -16.07
N LEU A 21 9.51 4.50 -16.32
CA LEU A 21 9.81 3.46 -15.33
C LEU A 21 11.21 3.62 -14.73
N LEU A 22 12.24 3.86 -15.54
CA LEU A 22 13.60 4.10 -15.02
C LEU A 22 13.66 5.33 -14.11
N SER A 23 13.02 6.44 -14.51
CA SER A 23 12.98 7.66 -13.69
C SER A 23 12.25 7.48 -12.36
N LEU A 24 11.20 6.64 -12.33
CA LEU A 24 10.46 6.30 -11.12
C LEU A 24 11.31 5.45 -10.18
N ILE A 25 12.04 4.47 -10.71
CA ILE A 25 12.90 3.58 -9.92
C ILE A 25 14.14 4.32 -9.39
N SER A 26 14.63 5.36 -10.09
CA SER A 26 15.70 6.21 -9.56
C SER A 26 15.33 6.96 -8.28
N ASN A 27 14.03 7.10 -7.95
CA ASN A 27 13.63 7.67 -6.68
C ASN A 27 13.67 6.59 -5.57
N PRO A 28 14.50 6.76 -4.53
CA PRO A 28 14.71 5.73 -3.50
C PRO A 28 13.42 5.40 -2.74
N PHE A 29 12.51 6.36 -2.55
CA PHE A 29 11.23 6.10 -1.87
C PHE A 29 10.28 5.26 -2.73
N ILE A 30 10.26 5.51 -4.04
CA ILE A 30 9.42 4.75 -4.98
C ILE A 30 9.99 3.34 -5.14
N ALA A 31 11.31 3.20 -5.26
CA ALA A 31 11.98 1.90 -5.33
C ALA A 31 11.69 1.02 -4.11
N VAL A 32 11.77 1.59 -2.89
CA VAL A 32 11.38 0.89 -1.66
C VAL A 32 9.91 0.46 -1.70
N GLY A 33 9.01 1.32 -2.18
CA GLY A 33 7.59 0.97 -2.38
C GLY A 33 7.39 -0.23 -3.30
N TRP A 34 8.11 -0.28 -4.43
CA TRP A 34 8.07 -1.41 -5.36
C TRP A 34 8.57 -2.71 -4.73
N ILE A 35 9.66 -2.66 -3.97
CA ILE A 35 10.18 -3.83 -3.26
C ILE A 35 9.16 -4.32 -2.22
N LEU A 36 8.55 -3.42 -1.46
CA LEU A 36 7.51 -3.77 -0.48
C LEU A 36 6.30 -4.42 -1.14
N ILE A 37 5.87 -3.95 -2.32
CA ILE A 37 4.78 -4.55 -3.09
C ILE A 37 5.14 -5.98 -3.50
N LEU A 38 6.36 -6.21 -4.01
CA LEU A 38 6.81 -7.55 -4.39
C LEU A 38 6.81 -8.49 -3.18
N VAL A 39 7.39 -8.05 -2.05
CA VAL A 39 7.41 -8.83 -0.81
C VAL A 39 5.98 -9.13 -0.34
N SER A 40 5.09 -8.13 -0.34
CA SER A 40 3.68 -8.30 0.02
C SER A 40 2.97 -9.32 -0.87
N LEU A 41 3.28 -9.34 -2.17
CA LEU A 41 2.74 -10.30 -3.12
C LEU A 41 3.17 -11.72 -2.77
N PHE A 42 4.47 -11.94 -2.50
CA PHE A 42 4.98 -13.24 -2.09
C PHE A 42 4.36 -13.72 -0.77
N LEU A 43 4.28 -12.85 0.23
CA LEU A 43 3.63 -13.17 1.51
C LEU A 43 2.16 -13.56 1.30
N TYR A 44 1.43 -12.83 0.44
CA TYR A 44 0.04 -13.14 0.12
C TYR A 44 -0.12 -14.54 -0.49
N TYR A 45 0.73 -14.90 -1.46
CA TYR A 45 0.73 -16.25 -2.05
C TYR A 45 1.08 -17.34 -1.04
N LEU A 46 2.06 -17.10 -0.16
CA LEU A 46 2.44 -18.04 0.90
C LEU A 46 1.29 -18.30 1.88
N ILE A 47 0.54 -17.26 2.25
CA ILE A 47 -0.62 -17.35 3.14
C ILE A 47 -1.72 -18.19 2.47
N ILE A 48 -2.08 -17.90 1.22
CA ILE A 48 -3.10 -18.66 0.48
C ILE A 48 -2.73 -20.14 0.34
N SER A 49 -1.44 -20.47 0.26
CA SER A 49 -0.97 -21.85 0.18
C SER A 49 -1.24 -22.67 1.46
N ARG A 50 -1.46 -22.01 2.62
CA ARG A 50 -1.50 -22.68 3.94
C ARG A 50 -2.83 -22.58 4.69
N ILE A 51 -3.76 -21.73 4.27
CA ILE A 51 -5.03 -21.48 4.98
C ILE A 51 -6.20 -21.28 4.02
N LYS A 52 -7.43 -21.53 4.51
CA LYS A 52 -8.67 -21.30 3.75
C LYS A 52 -8.74 -19.85 3.29
N LEU A 53 -9.14 -19.64 2.04
CA LEU A 53 -9.14 -18.36 1.34
C LEU A 53 -9.79 -17.21 2.15
N SER A 54 -10.88 -17.49 2.88
CA SER A 54 -11.57 -16.51 3.73
C SER A 54 -10.67 -15.87 4.79
N TYR A 55 -9.80 -16.64 5.45
CA TYR A 55 -8.91 -16.13 6.48
C TYR A 55 -7.64 -15.52 5.89
N ALA A 56 -7.11 -16.15 4.83
CA ALA A 56 -5.93 -15.70 4.11
C ALA A 56 -6.11 -14.32 3.45
N PHE A 57 -7.33 -13.99 3.05
CA PHE A 57 -7.63 -12.72 2.39
C PHE A 57 -7.79 -11.56 3.38
N LEU A 58 -8.31 -11.84 4.57
CA LEU A 58 -8.77 -10.81 5.51
C LEU A 58 -7.68 -10.39 6.50
N ALA A 59 -6.95 -11.34 7.07
CA ALA A 59 -5.93 -11.09 8.09
C ALA A 59 -4.76 -10.21 7.57
N PRO A 60 -4.03 -10.55 6.48
CA PRO A 60 -2.92 -9.73 6.02
C PRO A 60 -3.36 -8.36 5.49
N ARG A 61 -4.57 -8.27 4.93
CA ARG A 61 -5.11 -7.03 4.35
C ARG A 61 -5.51 -6.04 5.44
N SER A 62 -5.98 -6.53 6.58
CA SER A 62 -6.25 -5.70 7.76
C SER A 62 -5.01 -5.08 8.37
N LEU A 63 -3.95 -5.88 8.53
CA LEU A 63 -2.67 -5.43 9.05
C LEU A 63 -2.06 -4.37 8.14
N ALA A 64 -2.22 -4.54 6.82
CA ALA A 64 -1.82 -3.53 5.85
C ALA A 64 -2.52 -2.18 6.07
N TYR A 65 -3.83 -2.14 6.38
CA TYR A 65 -4.51 -0.87 6.66
C TYR A 65 -3.95 -0.16 7.90
N ILE A 66 -3.70 -0.90 8.98
CA ILE A 66 -3.12 -0.34 10.21
C ILE A 66 -1.71 0.18 9.93
N LEU A 67 -0.89 -0.61 9.24
CA LEU A 67 0.47 -0.23 8.87
C LEU A 67 0.47 0.98 7.92
N VAL A 68 -0.40 1.04 6.92
CA VAL A 68 -0.49 2.18 5.99
C VAL A 68 -0.77 3.48 6.74
N ILE A 69 -1.66 3.46 7.72
CA ILE A 69 -2.01 4.66 8.50
C ILE A 69 -0.88 5.03 9.45
N LEU A 70 -0.26 4.05 10.11
CA LEU A 70 0.91 4.27 10.97
C LEU A 70 2.08 4.87 10.17
N PHE A 71 2.39 4.31 8.99
CA PHE A 71 3.44 4.81 8.12
C PHE A 71 3.07 6.14 7.48
N SER A 72 1.80 6.39 7.12
CA SER A 72 1.37 7.69 6.60
C SER A 72 1.50 8.80 7.66
N TRP A 73 1.26 8.47 8.93
CA TRP A 73 1.49 9.40 10.03
C TRP A 73 2.98 9.69 10.23
N ILE A 74 3.80 8.65 10.31
CA ILE A 74 5.23 8.76 10.67
C ILE A 74 6.07 9.31 9.52
N PHE A 75 5.89 8.79 8.30
CA PHE A 75 6.72 9.11 7.14
C PHE A 75 6.16 10.25 6.29
N LEU A 76 4.85 10.30 6.07
CA LEU A 76 4.24 11.35 5.24
C LEU A 76 3.85 12.59 6.06
N LYS A 77 3.81 12.50 7.40
CA LYS A 77 3.33 13.56 8.31
C LYS A 77 1.96 14.11 7.89
N GLU A 78 1.14 13.28 7.27
CA GLU A 78 -0.20 13.70 6.88
C GLU A 78 -1.09 13.81 8.11
N ILE A 79 -1.92 14.86 8.14
CA ILE A 79 -2.89 15.07 9.22
C ILE A 79 -3.96 13.97 9.08
N ILE A 80 -3.83 12.93 9.89
CA ILE A 80 -4.84 11.88 9.96
C ILE A 80 -6.13 12.53 10.46
N THR A 81 -7.09 12.65 9.56
CA THR A 81 -8.41 13.18 9.89
C THR A 81 -9.15 12.19 10.78
N ILE A 82 -9.95 12.68 11.73
CA ILE A 82 -10.76 11.84 12.65
C ILE A 82 -11.59 10.77 11.91
N LYS A 83 -12.00 11.05 10.67
CA LYS A 83 -12.72 10.13 9.77
C LYS A 83 -11.90 8.89 9.40
N ALA A 84 -10.61 9.04 9.16
CA ALA A 84 -9.73 7.93 8.82
C ALA A 84 -9.55 6.99 10.02
N PHE A 85 -9.46 7.55 11.24
CA PHE A 85 -9.41 6.78 12.48
C PHE A 85 -10.67 5.93 12.68
N TRP A 86 -11.85 6.54 12.50
CA TRP A 86 -13.13 5.79 12.54
C TRP A 86 -13.22 4.72 11.44
N GLY A 87 -12.69 4.99 10.24
CA GLY A 87 -12.60 4.00 9.17
C GLY A 87 -11.81 2.75 9.57
N VAL A 88 -10.70 2.91 10.30
CA VAL A 88 -9.91 1.77 10.82
C VAL A 88 -10.71 0.95 11.80
N ILE A 89 -11.40 1.60 12.74
CA ILE A 89 -12.24 0.90 13.72
C ILE A 89 -13.32 0.08 13.03
N ILE A 90 -13.95 0.63 11.99
CA ILE A 90 -14.97 -0.08 11.20
C ILE A 90 -14.37 -1.29 10.46
N ILE A 91 -13.18 -1.14 9.88
CA ILE A 91 -12.46 -2.25 9.23
C ILE A 91 -12.15 -3.35 10.25
N LEU A 92 -11.59 -2.99 11.41
CA LEU A 92 -11.31 -3.90 12.53
C LEU A 92 -12.54 -4.66 13.00
N LEU A 93 -13.68 -3.98 13.14
CA LEU A 93 -14.95 -4.61 13.49
C LEU A 93 -15.44 -5.57 12.39
N GLY A 94 -15.32 -5.18 11.12
CA GLY A 94 -15.65 -6.06 10.00
C GLY A 94 -14.82 -7.35 10.00
N ILE A 95 -13.55 -7.27 10.38
CA ILE A 95 -12.68 -8.44 10.51
C ILE A 95 -13.11 -9.33 11.67
N TYR A 96 -13.41 -8.75 12.82
CA TYR A 96 -13.92 -9.49 13.97
C TYR A 96 -15.21 -10.25 13.66
N LEU A 97 -16.10 -9.68 12.85
CA LEU A 97 -17.35 -10.32 12.44
C LEU A 97 -17.18 -11.48 11.46
N ILE A 98 -16.09 -11.49 10.69
CA ILE A 98 -15.81 -12.54 9.69
C ILE A 98 -14.93 -13.66 10.26
N SER A 99 -14.14 -13.35 11.30
CA SER A 99 -13.29 -14.31 12.02
C SER A 99 -14.11 -15.20 12.97
#